data_AF-A0A4Q3VQJ5-F1
#
_entry.id   AF-A0A4Q3VQJ5-F1
#
_cell.length_a   1.000
_cell.length_b   1.000
_cell.length_c   1.000
_cell.angle_alpha   90.00
_cell.angle_beta   90.00
_cell.angle_gamma   90.00
#
_symmetry.space_group_name_H-M   'P 1'
#
loop_
_entity.id
_entity.type
_entity.pdbx_description
1 polymer ?
#
loop_
_entity_poly.entity_id
_entity_poly.type
_entity_poly.pdbx_seq_one_letter_code
_entity_poly.pdbx_strand_id
1 'polypeptide(L)'
;MILRALLVMIGSVLLGSVLGGLIGFALGTFAPATYENGIYQSMPGQAPQMGLGFGVINGSIYGTIAGPAILLYDLGRRWIETRAVKGGASQ
;
A
#
# COMPACT_ATOMS: atom_id res chain seq x y z
N MET A 1 20.96 -6.80 -14.75
CA MET A 1 20.01 -7.38 -13.76
C MET A 1 19.44 -6.32 -12.81
N ILE A 2 20.26 -5.39 -12.29
CA ILE A 2 19.83 -4.31 -11.39
C ILE A 2 18.70 -3.45 -11.96
N LEU A 3 18.78 -3.03 -13.24
CA LEU A 3 17.75 -2.21 -13.88
C LEU A 3 16.35 -2.85 -13.89
N ARG A 4 16.27 -4.17 -14.13
CA ARG A 4 14.99 -4.91 -14.09
C ARG A 4 14.40 -4.95 -12.69
N ALA A 5 15.23 -5.20 -11.68
CA ALA A 5 14.79 -5.19 -10.29
C ALA A 5 14.30 -3.80 -9.86
N LEU A 6 14.97 -2.74 -10.33
CA LEU A 6 14.59 -1.36 -10.07
C LEU A 6 13.23 -1.02 -10.68
N LEU A 7 12.99 -1.41 -11.94
CA LEU A 7 11.71 -1.19 -12.63
C LEU A 7 10.55 -1.94 -11.96
N VAL A 8 10.78 -3.17 -11.50
CA VAL A 8 9.77 -3.95 -10.77
C VAL A 8 9.46 -3.29 -9.43
N MET A 9 10.48 -2.81 -8.71
CA MET A 9 10.31 -2.10 -7.45
C MET A 9 9.48 -0.82 -7.65
N ILE A 10 9.84 0.02 -8.62
CA ILE A 10 9.10 1.24 -8.96
C ILE A 10 7.66 0.90 -9.38
N GLY A 11 7.47 -0.12 -10.23
CA GLY A 11 6.14 -0.56 -10.65
C GLY A 11 5.27 -1.00 -9.48
N SER A 12 5.84 -1.73 -8.51
CA SER A 12 5.13 -2.18 -7.31
C SER A 12 4.78 -1.03 -6.36
N VAL A 13 5.66 -0.03 -6.23
CA VAL A 13 5.41 1.18 -5.46
C VAL A 13 4.26 1.97 -6.09
N LEU A 14 4.32 2.20 -7.40
CA LEU A 14 3.29 2.95 -8.12
C LEU A 14 1.93 2.24 -8.08
N LEU A 15 1.91 0.94 -8.36
CA LEU A 15 0.69 0.14 -8.29
C LEU A 15 0.12 0.10 -6.87
N GLY A 16 1.00 -0.07 -5.87
CA GLY A 16 0.64 -0.01 -4.45
C GLY A 16 0.02 1.33 -4.06
N SER A 17 0.63 2.44 -4.44
CA SER A 17 0.10 3.79 -4.20
C SER A 17 -1.25 4.02 -4.87
N VAL A 18 -1.44 3.57 -6.11
CA VAL A 18 -2.72 3.72 -6.82
C VAL A 18 -3.82 2.89 -6.18
N LEU A 19 -3.56 1.60 -5.91
CA LEU A 19 -4.54 0.72 -5.28
C LEU A 19 -4.83 1.15 -3.84
N GLY A 20 -3.80 1.49 -3.08
CA GLY A 20 -3.94 2.03 -1.74
C GLY A 20 -4.71 3.34 -1.72
N GLY A 21 -4.41 4.25 -2.64
CA GLY A 21 -5.14 5.51 -2.81
C GLY A 21 -6.62 5.30 -3.17
N LEU A 22 -6.94 4.32 -4.01
CA LEU A 22 -8.32 3.95 -4.35
C LEU A 22 -9.08 3.33 -3.17
N ILE A 23 -8.44 2.42 -2.44
CA ILE A 23 -9.02 1.83 -1.21
C ILE A 23 -9.22 2.92 -0.16
N GLY A 24 -8.22 3.78 0.00
CA GLY A 24 -8.26 4.96 0.86
C GLY A 24 -9.36 5.93 0.46
N PHE A 25 -9.56 6.17 -0.83
CA PHE A 25 -10.66 6.99 -1.36
C PHE A 25 -12.01 6.41 -0.97
N ALA A 26 -12.21 5.11 -1.19
CA ALA A 26 -13.45 4.43 -0.80
C ALA A 26 -13.71 4.55 0.71
N LEU A 27 -12.70 4.30 1.55
CA LEU A 27 -12.83 4.50 3.01
C LEU A 27 -13.09 5.98 3.36
N GLY A 28 -12.43 6.90 2.66
CA GLY A 28 -12.59 8.34 2.81
C GLY A 28 -13.97 8.86 2.42
N THR A 29 -14.70 8.17 1.53
CA THR A 29 -16.10 8.49 1.22
C THR A 29 -17.06 8.14 2.37
N PHE A 30 -16.70 7.20 3.25
CA PHE A 30 -17.48 6.84 4.44
C PHE A 30 -17.03 7.60 5.70
N ALA A 31 -15.81 8.16 5.68
CA ALA A 31 -15.28 8.99 6.74
C ALA A 31 -16.00 10.33 7.03
N PRO A 32 -16.80 10.97 6.15
CA PRO A 32 -17.47 12.24 6.48
C PRO A 32 -18.39 12.09 7.69
N ALA A 33 -18.98 10.91 7.88
CA ALA A 33 -19.79 10.58 9.04
C ALA A 33 -19.01 10.71 10.37
N THR A 34 -17.70 10.49 10.40
CA THR A 34 -16.91 10.64 11.64
C THR A 34 -16.64 12.11 11.98
N TYR A 35 -16.61 12.98 10.97
CA TYR A 35 -16.51 14.43 11.15
C TYR A 35 -17.88 15.05 11.49
N GLU A 36 -18.95 14.61 10.84
CA GLU A 36 -20.33 15.07 11.10
C GLU A 36 -20.85 14.63 12.48
N ASN A 37 -20.46 13.44 12.94
CA ASN A 37 -20.75 12.97 14.30
C ASN A 37 -19.81 13.54 15.37
N GLY A 38 -18.90 14.45 15.01
CA GLY A 38 -18.04 15.17 15.96
C GLY A 38 -16.90 14.35 16.56
N ILE A 39 -16.59 13.16 16.03
CA ILE A 39 -15.44 12.34 16.47
C ILE A 39 -14.12 13.04 16.10
N TYR A 40 -14.10 13.69 14.95
CA TYR A 40 -13.02 14.56 14.52
C TYR A 40 -13.55 15.98 14.32
N GLN A 41 -12.83 16.99 14.80
CA GLN A 41 -13.20 18.39 14.54
C GLN A 41 -13.00 18.72 13.05
N SER A 42 -14.06 19.20 12.41
CA SER A 42 -13.99 19.81 11.07
C SER A 42 -14.62 21.20 11.09
N MET A 43 -14.14 22.08 10.20
CA MET A 43 -14.89 23.30 9.88
C MET A 43 -16.24 22.92 9.25
N PRO A 44 -17.34 23.66 9.55
CA PRO A 44 -18.65 23.41 8.98
C PRO A 44 -18.58 23.36 7.44
N GLY A 45 -19.12 22.30 6.83
CA GLY A 45 -19.12 22.11 5.38
C GLY A 45 -17.84 21.53 4.76
N GLN A 46 -16.77 21.31 5.55
CA GLN A 46 -15.52 20.70 5.06
C GLN A 46 -15.37 19.20 5.39
N ALA A 47 -16.30 18.64 6.17
CA ALA A 47 -16.29 17.22 6.57
C ALA A 47 -16.11 16.23 5.39
N PRO A 48 -16.76 16.41 4.22
CA PRO A 48 -16.56 15.51 3.08
C PRO A 48 -15.15 15.58 2.49
N GLN A 49 -14.57 16.78 2.37
CA GLN A 49 -13.23 16.98 1.83
C GLN A 49 -12.15 16.48 2.79
N MET A 50 -12.34 16.67 4.10
CA MET A 50 -11.42 16.14 5.12
C MET A 50 -11.47 14.61 5.17
N GLY A 51 -12.65 14.01 5.12
CA GLY A 51 -12.80 12.54 5.06
C GLY A 51 -12.14 11.93 3.83
N LEU A 52 -12.40 12.50 2.65
CA LEU A 52 -11.78 12.06 1.40
C LEU A 52 -10.26 12.23 1.42
N GLY A 53 -9.77 13.40 1.84
CA GLY A 53 -8.34 13.69 1.93
C GLY A 53 -7.63 12.75 2.90
N PHE A 54 -8.18 12.54 4.09
CA PHE A 54 -7.64 11.63 5.08
C PHE A 54 -7.61 10.18 4.56
N GLY A 55 -8.68 9.72 3.94
CA GLY A 55 -8.78 8.40 3.36
C GLY A 55 -7.74 8.17 2.26
N VAL A 56 -7.70 9.05 1.25
CA VAL A 56 -6.76 8.94 0.12
C VAL A 56 -5.31 8.99 0.58
N ILE A 57 -4.95 9.91 1.48
CA ILE A 57 -3.57 10.06 1.97
C ILE A 57 -3.15 8.80 2.72
N ASN A 58 -3.93 8.35 3.70
CA ASN A 58 -3.59 7.16 4.48
C ASN A 58 -3.57 5.92 3.60
N GLY A 59 -4.59 5.73 2.77
CA GLY A 59 -4.63 4.60 1.84
C GLY A 59 -3.44 4.58 0.90
N SER A 60 -3.03 5.75 0.36
CA SER A 60 -1.84 5.86 -0.48
C SER A 60 -0.59 5.43 0.29
N ILE A 61 -0.35 5.98 1.50
CA ILE A 61 0.80 5.62 2.35
C ILE A 61 0.85 4.12 2.64
N TYR A 62 -0.28 3.53 3.05
CA TYR A 62 -0.38 2.09 3.29
C TYR A 62 -0.10 1.29 2.02
N GLY A 63 -0.60 1.75 0.87
CA GLY A 63 -0.31 1.18 -0.44
C GLY A 63 1.18 1.21 -0.80
N THR A 64 1.85 2.35 -0.56
CA THR A 64 3.28 2.53 -0.82
C THR A 64 4.17 1.67 0.07
N ILE A 65 3.70 1.30 1.27
CA ILE A 65 4.47 0.47 2.22
C ILE A 65 4.17 -1.02 1.99
N ALA A 66 2.89 -1.38 1.83
CA ALA A 66 2.46 -2.77 1.65
C ALA A 66 2.94 -3.36 0.33
N GLY A 67 2.92 -2.60 -0.77
CA GLY A 67 3.37 -3.07 -2.09
C GLY A 67 4.83 -3.56 -2.08
N PRO A 68 5.81 -2.73 -1.67
CA PRO A 68 7.20 -3.14 -1.52
C PRO A 68 7.42 -4.24 -0.48
N ALA A 69 6.68 -4.23 0.64
CA ALA A 69 6.79 -5.27 1.65
C ALA A 69 6.40 -6.65 1.11
N ILE A 70 5.31 -6.74 0.33
CA ILE A 70 4.88 -7.98 -0.34
C ILE A 70 5.92 -8.41 -1.38
N LEU A 71 6.47 -7.46 -2.14
CA LEU A 71 7.51 -7.77 -3.14
C LEU A 71 8.78 -8.31 -2.49
N LEU A 72 9.23 -7.70 -1.39
CA LEU A 72 10.38 -8.16 -0.62
C LEU A 72 10.14 -9.53 0.01
N TYR A 73 8.91 -9.78 0.49
CA TYR A 73 8.51 -11.09 0.99
C TYR A 73 8.56 -12.17 -0.11
N ASP A 74 8.00 -11.91 -1.30
CA ASP A 74 8.04 -12.86 -2.42
C ASP A 74 9.48 -13.10 -2.91
N LEU A 75 10.30 -12.05 -3.03
CA LEU A 75 11.72 -12.18 -3.38
C LEU A 75 12.50 -12.99 -2.34
N GLY A 76 12.28 -12.72 -1.05
CA GLY A 76 12.90 -13.46 0.05
C GLY A 76 12.49 -14.93 0.05
N ARG A 77 11.19 -15.21 -0.16
CA ARG A 77 10.66 -16.57 -0.26
C ARG A 77 11.30 -17.34 -1.43
N ARG A 78 11.30 -16.77 -2.64
CA ARG A 78 11.90 -17.41 -3.82
C ARG A 78 13.39 -17.67 -3.66
N TRP A 79 14.11 -16.77 -2.97
CA TRP A 79 15.52 -16.94 -2.67
C TRP A 79 15.79 -18.11 -1.72
N ILE A 80 14.96 -18.28 -0.68
CA ILE A 80 15.05 -19.43 0.24
C ILE A 80 14.77 -20.73 -0.52
N GLU A 81 13.71 -20.77 -1.32
CA GLU A 81 13.33 -21.93 -2.14
C GLU A 81 14.46 -22.35 -3.10
N THR A 82 15.12 -21.39 -3.76
CA THR A 82 16.26 -21.70 -4.65
C THR A 82 17.48 -22.24 -3.91
N ARG A 83 17.72 -21.82 -2.65
CA ARG A 83 18.82 -22.37 -1.84
C ARG A 83 18.51 -23.77 -1.29
N ALA A 84 17.26 -24.02 -0.91
CA ALA A 84 16.83 -25.35 -0.47
C ALA A 84 17.02 -26.41 -1.59
N VAL A 85 16.68 -26.08 -2.83
CA VAL A 85 16.87 -26.98 -3.99
C VAL A 85 18.34 -27.24 -4.29
N LYS A 86 19.22 -26.23 -4.16
CA LYS A 86 20.67 -26.41 -4.37
C LYS A 86 21.36 -27.23 -3.27
N GLY A 87 20.83 -27.23 -2.05
CA GLY A 87 21.34 -28.07 -0.96
C GLY A 87 20.94 -29.55 -1.05
N GLY A 88 19.89 -29.87 -1.82
CA GLY A 88 19.41 -31.24 -2.03
C GLY A 88 20.05 -31.97 -3.22
N ALA A 89 20.76 -31.26 -4.10
CA ALA A 89 21.40 -31.85 -5.29
C ALA A 89 22.76 -32.52 -4.99
N SER A 90 23.14 -32.64 -3.72
CA SER A 90 24.41 -33.23 -3.25
C SER A 90 24.22 -34.46 -2.36
N GLN A 91 23.07 -35.11 -2.41
CA GLN A 91 22.85 -36.44 -1.80
C GLN A 91 22.58 -37.50 -2.86
#